data_AF-A0AA51M296-F1
#
_entry.id   AF-A0AA51M296-F1
#
_cell.length_a   1.000
_cell.length_b   1.000
_cell.length_c   1.000
_cell.angle_alpha   90.00
_cell.angle_beta   90.00
_cell.angle_gamma   90.00
#
_symmetry.space_group_name_H-M   'P 1'
#
loop_
_entity.id
_entity.type
_entity.pdbx_description
1 polymer ?
#
loop_
_entity_poly.entity_id
_entity_poly.type
_entity_poly.pdbx_seq_one_letter_code
_entity_poly.pdbx_strand_id
1 'polypeptide(L)'
;MSCRAGFVWLTAQHFNRYIDDLGISCELVTPYILAAPFYRGRFNCLIIPTGFGNAQFSNLLPALRASSDRILKFVEDGGNLLVFGAAAEKPDAYDWLQTPLTYHHDIHPRCVTSGSPSDAGSIIDDYYPGRIECDGSFSAQDWEHVCVAEGAPVVLERRNGEGRIVVTSVHEYPSREFLKRFCCSGKETVF
;
A
#
# COMPACT_ATOMS: atom_id res chain seq x y z
N MET A 1 21.62 -8.21 4.29
CA MET A 1 20.82 -7.33 5.17
C MET A 1 19.40 -7.86 5.14
N SER A 2 18.75 -8.05 6.29
CA SER A 2 17.36 -8.48 6.36
C SER A 2 16.44 -7.31 6.02
N CYS A 3 15.57 -7.48 5.03
CA CYS A 3 14.52 -6.51 4.72
C CYS A 3 13.56 -6.36 5.89
N ARG A 4 13.12 -5.13 6.19
CA ARG A 4 12.18 -4.81 7.26
C ARG A 4 10.95 -4.10 6.72
N ALA A 5 9.78 -4.55 7.13
CA ALA A 5 8.50 -3.92 6.78
C ALA A 5 7.76 -3.46 8.05
N GLY A 6 7.24 -2.24 8.02
CA GLY A 6 6.26 -1.77 9.00
C GLY A 6 4.85 -2.05 8.49
N PHE A 7 4.13 -2.95 9.15
CA PHE A 7 2.71 -3.20 8.87
C PHE A 7 1.86 -2.28 9.72
N VAL A 8 1.23 -1.30 9.11
CA VAL A 8 0.55 -0.22 9.83
C VAL A 8 -0.90 -0.61 10.10
N TRP A 9 -1.16 -1.17 11.28
CA TRP A 9 -2.48 -1.64 11.67
C TRP A 9 -2.67 -1.69 13.19
N LEU A 10 -3.91 -1.95 13.64
CA LEU A 10 -4.26 -2.00 15.06
C LEU A 10 -3.70 -3.23 15.78
N THR A 11 -3.76 -4.40 15.13
CA THR A 11 -3.42 -5.70 15.69
C THR A 11 -2.69 -6.56 14.65
N ALA A 12 -1.94 -7.56 15.11
CA ALA A 12 -1.32 -8.52 14.19
C ALA A 12 -2.38 -9.26 13.38
N GLN A 13 -2.12 -9.44 12.09
CA GLN A 13 -2.98 -10.08 11.10
C GLN A 13 -2.27 -11.29 10.48
N HIS A 14 -3.02 -12.13 9.77
CA HIS A 14 -2.43 -13.19 8.93
C HIS A 14 -1.45 -12.64 7.89
N PHE A 15 -1.65 -11.38 7.46
CA PHE A 15 -0.74 -10.71 6.54
C PHE A 15 0.66 -10.48 7.16
N ASN A 16 0.78 -10.22 8.46
CA ASN A 16 2.09 -10.14 9.12
C ASN A 16 2.87 -11.45 8.96
N ARG A 17 2.21 -12.57 9.21
CA ARG A 17 2.81 -13.89 9.04
C ARG A 17 3.17 -14.16 7.58
N TYR A 18 2.32 -13.78 6.63
CA TYR A 18 2.63 -13.90 5.21
C TYR A 18 3.90 -13.13 4.83
N ILE A 19 4.10 -11.92 5.37
CA ILE A 19 5.33 -11.12 5.16
C ILE A 19 6.55 -11.82 5.78
N ASP A 20 6.43 -12.32 7.02
CA ASP A 20 7.52 -13.04 7.71
C ASP A 20 7.93 -14.33 6.97
N ASP A 21 6.95 -15.08 6.43
CA ASP A 21 7.20 -16.31 5.67
C ASP A 21 7.99 -16.04 4.36
N LEU A 22 8.01 -14.80 3.86
CA LEU A 22 8.83 -14.37 2.73
C LEU A 22 10.25 -13.95 3.12
N GLY A 23 10.60 -14.02 4.41
CA GLY A 23 11.90 -13.63 4.94
C GLY A 23 12.06 -12.12 5.17
N ILE A 24 10.95 -11.38 5.21
CA ILE A 24 10.91 -9.96 5.53
C ILE A 24 10.56 -9.83 7.02
N SER A 25 11.39 -9.14 7.80
CA SER A 25 11.08 -8.90 9.21
C SER A 25 9.92 -7.91 9.33
N CYS A 26 8.75 -8.39 9.75
CA CYS A 26 7.54 -7.58 9.86
C CYS A 26 7.34 -7.03 11.28
N GLU A 27 7.23 -5.72 11.42
CA GLU A 27 6.90 -5.05 12.68
C GLU A 27 5.50 -4.44 12.60
N LEU A 28 4.66 -4.67 13.61
CA LEU A 28 3.36 -4.02 13.72
C LEU A 28 3.54 -2.57 14.16
N VAL A 29 3.14 -1.62 13.31
CA VAL A 29 3.15 -0.18 13.61
C VAL A 29 1.72 0.25 13.89
N THR A 30 1.37 0.38 15.18
CA THR A 30 0.02 0.80 15.56
C THR A 30 -0.24 2.27 15.24
N PRO A 31 -1.50 2.73 15.11
CA PRO A 31 -1.81 4.15 14.93
C PRO A 31 -1.18 5.06 15.99
N TYR A 32 -1.07 4.58 17.24
CA TYR A 32 -0.41 5.31 18.33
C TYR A 32 1.09 5.45 18.12
N ILE A 33 1.75 4.39 17.64
CA ILE A 33 3.19 4.40 17.31
C ILE A 33 3.44 5.27 16.09
N LEU A 34 2.60 5.15 15.05
CA LEU A 34 2.68 5.93 13.82
C LEU A 34 2.65 7.45 14.13
N ALA A 35 1.70 7.87 14.98
CA ALA A 35 1.53 9.26 15.38
C ALA A 35 2.53 9.72 16.47
N ALA A 36 3.35 8.83 17.04
CA ALA A 36 4.28 9.20 18.10
C ALA A 36 5.51 9.94 17.52
N PRO A 37 5.77 11.21 17.89
CA PRO A 37 6.81 12.04 17.26
C PRO A 37 8.24 11.56 17.53
N PHE A 38 8.44 10.75 18.57
CA PHE A 38 9.76 10.23 18.96
C PHE A 38 9.99 8.78 18.52
N TYR A 39 8.99 8.12 17.94
CA TYR A 39 9.18 6.79 17.39
C TYR A 39 10.11 6.88 16.19
N ARG A 40 11.13 6.01 16.15
CA ARG A 40 12.15 5.95 15.09
C ARG A 40 12.32 4.53 14.59
N GLY A 41 11.25 4.00 14.01
CA GLY A 41 11.30 2.71 13.33
C GLY A 41 12.22 2.79 12.11
N ARG A 42 12.87 1.70 11.73
CA ARG A 42 13.68 1.64 10.51
C ARG A 42 13.15 0.56 9.61
N PHE A 43 12.69 0.96 8.43
CA PHE A 43 11.97 0.09 7.51
C PHE A 43 12.46 0.31 6.08
N ASN A 44 12.41 -0.73 5.27
CA ASN A 44 12.53 -0.62 3.83
C ASN A 44 11.16 -0.30 3.20
N CYS A 45 10.09 -0.74 3.85
CA CYS A 45 8.73 -0.61 3.34
C CYS A 45 7.71 -0.38 4.46
N LEU A 46 6.68 0.42 4.19
CA LEU A 46 5.46 0.51 4.98
C LEU A 46 4.28 -0.08 4.20
N ILE A 47 3.42 -0.82 4.89
CA ILE A 47 2.24 -1.47 4.30
C ILE A 47 1.00 -1.00 5.06
N ILE A 48 0.06 -0.38 4.34
CA ILE A 48 -1.24 0.06 4.84
C ILE A 48 -2.31 -0.89 4.28
N PRO A 49 -2.86 -1.84 5.06
CA PRO A 49 -3.77 -2.85 4.54
C PRO A 49 -5.17 -2.31 4.24
N THR A 50 -5.99 -3.12 3.56
CA THR A 50 -7.37 -2.79 3.20
C THR A 50 -8.18 -2.39 4.44
N GLY A 51 -9.07 -1.40 4.29
CA GLY A 51 -10.00 -0.99 5.34
C GLY A 51 -9.49 0.12 6.27
N PHE A 52 -8.32 0.70 5.97
CA PHE A 52 -7.77 1.83 6.74
C PHE A 52 -8.69 3.07 6.75
N GLY A 53 -9.53 3.23 5.71
CA GLY A 53 -10.47 4.33 5.57
C GLY A 53 -11.86 4.05 6.14
N ASN A 54 -12.15 2.80 6.52
CA ASN A 54 -13.43 2.39 7.05
C ASN A 54 -13.44 2.43 8.59
N ALA A 55 -14.21 3.36 9.16
CA ALA A 55 -14.31 3.58 10.60
C ALA A 55 -14.89 2.40 11.39
N GLN A 56 -15.58 1.46 10.73
CA GLN A 56 -16.07 0.24 11.36
C GLN A 56 -14.94 -0.78 11.59
N PHE A 57 -13.86 -0.70 10.82
CA PHE A 57 -12.72 -1.64 10.88
C PHE A 57 -11.49 -1.04 11.55
N SER A 58 -11.24 0.26 11.38
CA SER A 58 -10.07 0.92 11.95
C SER A 58 -10.26 2.41 12.24
N ASN A 59 -9.43 2.94 13.14
CA ASN A 59 -9.25 4.38 13.34
C ASN A 59 -7.92 4.88 12.73
N LEU A 60 -7.41 4.18 11.70
CA LEU A 60 -6.07 4.42 11.17
C LEU A 60 -5.96 5.72 10.36
N LEU A 61 -7.01 6.09 9.62
CA LEU A 61 -7.01 7.28 8.77
C LEU A 61 -6.62 8.60 9.50
N PRO A 62 -7.15 8.94 10.69
CA PRO A 62 -6.65 10.07 11.47
C PRO A 62 -5.15 10.04 11.77
N ALA A 63 -4.59 8.86 12.08
CA ALA A 63 -3.17 8.73 12.38
C ALA A 63 -2.30 8.85 11.12
N LEU A 64 -2.78 8.34 9.97
CA LEU A 64 -2.14 8.55 8.65
C LEU A 64 -2.07 10.03 8.31
N ARG A 65 -3.18 10.77 8.49
CA ARG A 65 -3.22 12.23 8.28
C ARG A 65 -2.26 12.98 9.21
N ALA A 66 -2.26 12.64 10.49
CA ALA A 66 -1.35 13.25 11.47
C ALA A 66 0.13 12.96 11.20
N SER A 67 0.43 11.87 10.49
CA SER A 67 1.79 11.42 10.18
C SER A 67 2.17 11.62 8.71
N SER A 68 1.34 12.31 7.93
CA SER A 68 1.44 12.46 6.47
C SER A 68 2.83 12.92 6.05
N ASP A 69 3.33 14.02 6.62
CA ASP A 69 4.66 14.57 6.29
C ASP A 69 5.79 13.57 6.58
N ARG A 70 5.69 12.81 7.67
CA ARG A 70 6.70 11.79 8.03
C ARG A 70 6.68 10.61 7.08
N ILE A 71 5.48 10.15 6.70
CA ILE A 71 5.32 9.06 5.73
C ILE A 71 5.90 9.49 4.38
N LEU A 72 5.59 10.71 3.92
CA LEU A 72 6.13 11.21 2.67
C LEU A 72 7.64 11.40 2.73
N LYS A 73 8.18 11.94 3.83
CA LYS A 73 9.62 12.04 4.05
C LYS A 73 10.31 10.68 4.01
N PHE A 74 9.70 9.66 4.64
CA PHE A 74 10.19 8.28 4.60
C PHE A 74 10.28 7.74 3.16
N VAL A 75 9.27 8.02 2.33
CA VAL A 75 9.29 7.62 0.92
C VAL A 75 10.34 8.43 0.14
N GLU A 76 10.42 9.74 0.35
CA GLU A 76 11.41 10.61 -0.30
C GLU A 76 12.84 10.15 -0.03
N ASP A 77 13.12 9.67 1.18
CA ASP A 77 14.42 9.15 1.62
C ASP A 77 14.67 7.69 1.16
N GLY A 78 13.81 7.13 0.31
CA GLY A 78 14.03 5.83 -0.34
C GLY A 78 13.21 4.66 0.20
N GLY A 79 12.36 4.90 1.20
CA GLY A 79 11.41 3.89 1.68
C GLY A 79 10.30 3.63 0.65
N ASN A 80 9.77 2.41 0.63
CA ASN A 80 8.63 2.06 -0.23
C ASN A 80 7.31 2.06 0.55
N LEU A 81 6.22 2.47 -0.08
CA LEU A 81 4.90 2.52 0.55
C LEU A 81 3.88 1.74 -0.28
N LEU A 82 3.30 0.69 0.30
CA LEU A 82 2.21 -0.08 -0.29
C LEU A 82 0.90 0.25 0.43
N VAL A 83 -0.10 0.71 -0.29
CA VAL A 83 -1.40 1.12 0.26
C VAL A 83 -2.51 0.35 -0.44
N PHE A 84 -3.35 -0.32 0.34
CA PHE A 84 -4.50 -1.06 -0.19
C PHE A 84 -5.75 -0.19 -0.27
N GLY A 85 -6.88 -0.76 -0.69
CA GLY A 85 -8.17 -0.08 -0.79
C GLY A 85 -8.71 0.41 0.56
N ALA A 86 -9.39 1.56 0.56
CA ALA A 86 -9.95 2.14 1.78
C ALA A 86 -11.12 1.32 2.38
N ALA A 87 -11.73 0.42 1.59
CA ALA A 87 -12.92 -0.38 1.93
C ALA A 87 -14.14 0.45 2.40
N ALA A 88 -14.22 1.70 1.94
CA ALA A 88 -15.33 2.61 2.17
C ALA A 88 -15.39 3.66 1.06
N GLU A 89 -16.61 4.05 0.65
CA GLU A 89 -16.81 5.16 -0.27
C GLU A 89 -16.50 6.48 0.45
N LYS A 90 -15.24 6.89 0.36
CA LYS A 90 -14.71 8.05 1.07
C LYS A 90 -13.73 8.82 0.17
N PRO A 91 -14.18 9.93 -0.47
CA PRO A 91 -13.37 10.67 -1.42
C PRO A 91 -12.05 11.21 -0.86
N ASP A 92 -12.01 11.53 0.45
CA ASP A 92 -10.85 12.07 1.15
C ASP A 92 -9.98 10.99 1.82
N ALA A 93 -10.19 9.70 1.54
CA ALA A 93 -9.44 8.62 2.20
C ALA A 93 -7.92 8.67 1.94
N TYR A 94 -7.48 9.26 0.83
CA TYR A 94 -6.07 9.30 0.41
C TYR A 94 -5.45 10.71 0.51
N ASP A 95 -6.13 11.68 1.13
CA ASP A 95 -5.65 13.06 1.29
C ASP A 95 -4.29 13.18 1.98
N TRP A 96 -3.97 12.23 2.86
CA TRP A 96 -2.69 12.10 3.56
C TRP A 96 -1.50 11.74 2.63
N LEU A 97 -1.74 11.36 1.38
CA LEU A 97 -0.68 11.22 0.37
C LEU A 97 -0.29 12.55 -0.28
N GLN A 98 -0.97 13.65 0.06
CA GLN A 98 -0.72 15.01 -0.45
C GLN A 98 -0.70 15.11 -1.98
N THR A 99 -1.39 14.18 -2.64
CA THR A 99 -1.52 14.10 -4.10
C THR A 99 -2.97 13.75 -4.42
N PRO A 100 -3.60 14.36 -5.44
CA PRO A 100 -4.95 14.00 -5.85
C PRO A 100 -5.06 12.51 -6.21
N LEU A 101 -5.90 11.79 -5.46
CA LEU A 101 -6.23 10.39 -5.66
C LEU A 101 -7.62 10.13 -5.08
N THR A 102 -8.57 9.76 -5.95
CA THR A 102 -9.93 9.38 -5.54
C THR A 102 -10.08 7.87 -5.63
N TYR A 103 -10.74 7.28 -4.63
CA TYR A 103 -11.09 5.86 -4.58
C TYR A 103 -12.60 5.70 -4.61
N HIS A 104 -13.05 4.73 -5.42
CA HIS A 104 -14.44 4.30 -5.52
C HIS A 104 -14.53 2.87 -5.03
N HIS A 105 -15.31 2.65 -3.97
CA HIS A 105 -15.47 1.35 -3.36
C HIS A 105 -16.48 0.51 -4.14
N ASP A 106 -16.03 -0.62 -4.65
CA ASP A 106 -16.85 -1.52 -5.47
C ASP A 106 -16.20 -2.90 -5.51
N ILE A 107 -16.68 -3.78 -4.63
CA ILE A 107 -16.08 -5.10 -4.41
C ILE A 107 -16.70 -6.15 -5.33
N HIS A 108 -15.90 -6.67 -6.26
CA HIS A 108 -16.24 -7.84 -7.05
C HIS A 108 -15.01 -8.42 -7.78
N PRO A 109 -15.09 -9.66 -8.29
CA PRO A 109 -14.09 -10.20 -9.20
C PRO A 109 -14.07 -9.43 -10.52
N ARG A 110 -12.85 -9.15 -11.02
CA ARG A 110 -12.57 -8.39 -12.23
C ARG A 110 -11.52 -9.10 -13.09
N CYS A 111 -11.52 -8.77 -14.38
CA CYS A 111 -10.43 -9.09 -15.29
C CYS A 111 -9.39 -7.95 -15.23
N VAL A 112 -8.22 -8.24 -14.67
CA VAL A 112 -7.15 -7.26 -14.47
C VAL A 112 -6.06 -7.46 -15.52
N THR A 113 -5.67 -6.37 -16.15
CA THR A 113 -4.61 -6.35 -17.15
C THR A 113 -3.50 -5.40 -16.72
N SER A 114 -2.24 -5.80 -16.89
CA SER A 114 -1.09 -4.90 -16.70
C SER A 114 -0.83 -4.16 -18.01
N GLY A 115 -0.86 -2.82 -17.96
CA GLY A 115 -0.64 -1.96 -19.12
C GLY A 115 0.71 -1.24 -19.11
N SER A 116 1.48 -1.38 -18.03
CA SER A 116 2.71 -0.64 -17.76
C SER A 116 3.93 -1.57 -17.73
N PRO A 117 5.14 -1.08 -18.08
CA PRO A 117 6.39 -1.80 -17.87
C PRO A 117 6.82 -1.86 -16.38
N SER A 118 6.11 -1.19 -15.47
CA SER A 118 6.38 -1.21 -14.05
C SER A 118 6.31 -2.64 -13.48
N ASP A 119 7.26 -2.97 -12.60
CA ASP A 119 7.26 -4.21 -11.85
C ASP A 119 6.09 -4.28 -10.85
N ALA A 120 5.42 -3.17 -10.55
CA ALA A 120 4.21 -3.17 -9.73
C ALA A 120 3.06 -3.99 -10.35
N GLY A 121 3.09 -4.22 -11.67
CA GLY A 121 2.14 -5.10 -12.34
C GLY A 121 2.26 -6.55 -11.89
N SER A 122 3.43 -6.95 -11.36
CA SER A 122 3.63 -8.31 -10.83
C SER A 122 2.87 -8.60 -9.54
N ILE A 123 2.18 -7.61 -8.96
CA ILE A 123 1.36 -7.80 -7.74
C ILE A 123 0.31 -8.91 -7.89
N ILE A 124 -0.11 -9.21 -9.12
CA ILE A 124 -1.11 -10.23 -9.44
C ILE A 124 -0.54 -11.56 -9.97
N ASP A 125 0.79 -11.72 -10.09
CA ASP A 125 1.41 -12.86 -10.80
C ASP A 125 1.08 -14.25 -10.22
N ASP A 126 0.72 -14.34 -8.94
CA ASP A 126 0.33 -15.59 -8.28
C ASP A 126 -1.14 -16.00 -8.58
N TYR A 127 -1.88 -15.19 -9.34
CA TYR A 127 -3.32 -15.34 -9.57
C TYR A 127 -3.66 -15.41 -11.05
N TYR A 128 -4.87 -15.92 -11.34
CA TYR A 128 -5.41 -15.89 -12.69
C TYR A 128 -5.97 -14.49 -12.99
N PRO A 129 -5.43 -13.75 -13.98
CA PRO A 129 -5.77 -12.34 -14.21
C PRO A 129 -7.24 -12.12 -14.60
N GLY A 130 -7.93 -13.14 -15.13
CA GLY A 130 -9.34 -13.02 -15.51
C GLY A 130 -10.34 -13.06 -14.35
N ARG A 131 -9.90 -13.28 -13.11
CA ARG A 131 -10.79 -13.36 -11.94
C ARG A 131 -10.05 -12.97 -10.65
N ILE A 132 -9.75 -11.69 -10.52
CA ILE A 132 -9.09 -11.09 -9.36
C ILE A 132 -10.11 -10.23 -8.61
N GLU A 133 -10.27 -10.43 -7.31
CA GLU A 133 -11.16 -9.65 -6.46
C GLU A 133 -10.54 -8.27 -6.22
N CYS A 134 -11.20 -7.23 -6.70
CA CYS A 134 -10.82 -5.85 -6.37
C CYS A 134 -11.88 -5.26 -5.46
N ASP A 135 -11.47 -4.52 -4.43
CA ASP A 135 -12.35 -3.83 -3.49
C ASP A 135 -12.78 -2.43 -3.97
N GLY A 136 -12.32 -2.02 -5.15
CA GLY A 136 -12.65 -0.74 -5.75
C GLY A 136 -11.81 -0.40 -6.98
N SER A 137 -11.83 0.87 -7.35
CA SER A 137 -11.00 1.45 -8.42
C SER A 137 -10.59 2.87 -8.09
N PHE A 138 -9.64 3.42 -8.85
CA PHE A 138 -9.07 4.74 -8.62
C PHE A 138 -9.30 5.70 -9.77
N SER A 139 -9.32 6.99 -9.45
CA SER A 139 -9.20 8.08 -10.42
C SER A 139 -8.06 8.99 -10.01
N ALA A 140 -7.03 9.07 -10.85
CA ALA A 140 -5.83 9.86 -10.59
C ALA A 140 -5.11 10.24 -11.89
N GLN A 141 -4.76 11.52 -12.06
CA GLN A 141 -4.07 12.04 -13.26
C GLN A 141 -2.54 11.95 -13.17
N ASP A 142 -1.98 12.23 -12.00
CA ASP A 142 -0.51 12.30 -11.78
C ASP A 142 0.08 10.96 -11.27
N TRP A 143 -0.53 9.85 -11.67
CA TRP A 143 -0.15 8.51 -11.25
C TRP A 143 -0.02 7.61 -12.47
N GLU A 144 0.95 6.70 -12.45
CA GLU A 144 1.07 5.68 -13.48
C GLU A 144 0.01 4.61 -13.27
N HIS A 145 -0.80 4.34 -14.31
CA HIS A 145 -1.84 3.31 -14.28
C HIS A 145 -1.21 1.96 -14.61
N VAL A 146 -0.81 1.23 -13.59
CA VAL A 146 -0.03 0.00 -13.74
C VAL A 146 -0.93 -1.17 -14.15
N CYS A 147 -2.01 -1.37 -13.41
CA CYS A 147 -3.03 -2.35 -13.74
C CYS A 147 -4.39 -1.69 -13.89
N VAL A 148 -5.14 -2.13 -14.89
CA VAL A 148 -6.46 -1.63 -15.24
C VAL A 148 -7.44 -2.80 -15.30
N ALA A 149 -8.63 -2.58 -14.74
CA ALA A 149 -9.78 -3.47 -14.84
C ALA A 149 -10.97 -2.69 -15.38
N GLU A 150 -11.60 -3.18 -16.44
CA GLU A 150 -12.84 -2.59 -16.99
C GLU A 150 -12.71 -1.09 -17.35
N GLY A 151 -11.50 -0.66 -17.73
CA GLY A 151 -11.20 0.74 -18.05
C GLY A 151 -10.88 1.64 -16.85
N ALA A 152 -10.92 1.11 -15.63
CA ALA A 152 -10.58 1.82 -14.41
C ALA A 152 -9.25 1.31 -13.79
N PRO A 153 -8.36 2.19 -13.32
CA PRO A 153 -7.14 1.80 -12.61
C PRO A 153 -7.43 1.07 -11.30
N VAL A 154 -6.71 -0.03 -11.06
CA VAL A 154 -6.78 -0.84 -9.82
C VAL A 154 -5.41 -1.03 -9.15
N VAL A 155 -4.33 -0.74 -9.88
CA VAL A 155 -2.98 -0.60 -9.32
C VAL A 155 -2.37 0.67 -9.91
N LEU A 156 -1.91 1.56 -9.03
CA LEU A 156 -1.27 2.82 -9.36
C LEU A 156 0.13 2.85 -8.77
N GLU A 157 1.08 3.43 -9.50
CA GLU A 157 2.42 3.70 -8.98
C GLU A 157 2.76 5.19 -9.12
N ARG A 158 3.52 5.70 -8.15
CA ARG A 158 4.13 7.03 -8.22
C ARG A 158 5.49 7.01 -7.52
N ARG A 159 6.50 7.61 -8.15
CA ARG A 159 7.79 7.88 -7.50
C ARG A 159 7.71 9.14 -6.64
N ASN A 160 8.36 9.11 -5.49
CA ASN A 160 8.52 10.28 -4.64
C ASN A 160 9.93 10.27 -4.03
N GLY A 161 10.78 11.22 -4.44
CA GLY A 161 12.20 11.20 -4.12
C GLY A 161 12.89 9.91 -4.59
N GLU A 162 13.60 9.25 -3.67
CA GLU A 162 14.31 8.00 -3.94
C GLU A 162 13.43 6.74 -3.82
N GLY A 163 12.23 6.86 -3.24
CA GLY A 163 11.31 5.76 -3.02
C GLY A 163 10.12 5.77 -3.98
N ARG A 164 9.13 4.93 -3.67
CA ARG A 164 7.89 4.83 -4.45
C ARG A 164 6.68 4.47 -3.61
N ILE A 165 5.53 4.87 -4.12
CA ILE A 165 4.20 4.60 -3.57
C ILE A 165 3.46 3.73 -4.58
N VAL A 166 2.98 2.58 -4.14
CA VAL A 166 2.05 1.73 -4.89
C VAL A 166 0.73 1.73 -4.14
N VAL A 167 -0.34 2.11 -4.83
CA VAL A 167 -1.71 2.01 -4.31
C VAL A 167 -2.45 0.95 -5.10
N THR A 168 -3.18 0.08 -4.42
CA THR A 168 -3.92 -1.01 -5.06
C THR A 168 -5.29 -1.23 -4.43
N SER A 169 -6.25 -1.61 -5.26
CA SER A 169 -7.56 -2.11 -4.84
C SER A 169 -7.68 -3.62 -5.00
N VAL A 170 -6.60 -4.30 -5.43
CA VAL A 170 -6.52 -5.78 -5.43
C VAL A 170 -6.68 -6.26 -3.98
N HIS A 171 -7.66 -7.11 -3.75
CA HIS A 171 -8.05 -7.55 -2.42
C HIS A 171 -7.27 -8.80 -1.97
N GLU A 172 -6.70 -9.55 -2.92
CA GLU A 172 -5.81 -10.65 -2.61
C GLU A 172 -4.48 -10.18 -1.99
N TYR A 173 -3.79 -11.11 -1.34
CA TYR A 173 -2.41 -10.85 -0.94
C TYR A 173 -1.54 -10.61 -2.18
N PRO A 174 -0.59 -9.66 -2.14
CA PRO A 174 0.33 -9.44 -3.25
C PRO A 174 1.08 -10.71 -3.59
N SER A 175 1.39 -10.95 -4.88
CA SER A 175 2.23 -12.08 -5.29
C SER A 175 3.54 -12.10 -4.49
N ARG A 176 4.02 -13.29 -4.16
CA ARG A 176 5.17 -13.46 -3.26
C ARG A 176 6.40 -12.71 -3.76
N GLU A 177 6.68 -12.83 -5.05
CA GLU A 177 7.86 -12.24 -5.68
C GLU A 177 7.72 -10.72 -5.83
N PHE A 178 6.52 -10.20 -6.09
CA PHE A 178 6.29 -8.76 -6.01
C PHE A 178 6.57 -8.24 -4.60
N LEU A 179 5.93 -8.82 -3.57
CA LEU A 179 6.03 -8.31 -2.20
C LEU A 179 7.48 -8.33 -1.71
N LYS A 180 8.19 -9.43 -1.98
CA LYS A 180 9.61 -9.57 -1.65
C LYS A 180 10.46 -8.50 -2.32
N ARG A 181 10.34 -8.33 -3.64
CA ARG A 181 11.10 -7.32 -4.39
C ARG A 181 10.74 -5.90 -3.96
N PHE A 182 9.46 -5.61 -3.81
CA PHE A 182 8.96 -4.30 -3.40
C PHE A 182 9.48 -3.93 -2.01
N CYS A 183 9.40 -4.82 -1.03
CA CYS A 183 9.92 -4.53 0.29
C CYS A 183 11.45 -4.44 0.30
N CYS A 184 12.16 -5.32 -0.41
CA CYS A 184 13.63 -5.39 -0.36
C CYS A 184 14.34 -4.32 -1.21
N SER A 185 13.67 -3.70 -2.18
CA SER A 185 14.27 -2.66 -3.03
C SER A 185 14.30 -1.28 -2.37
N GLY A 186 13.47 -1.05 -1.35
CA GLY A 186 13.48 0.19 -0.58
C GLY A 186 14.75 0.33 0.26
N LYS A 187 15.24 1.56 0.43
CA LYS A 187 16.33 1.87 1.35
C LYS A 187 15.81 1.76 2.80
N GLU A 188 16.64 1.25 3.71
CA GLU A 188 16.26 1.19 5.13
C GLU A 188 16.31 2.59 5.74
N THR A 189 15.14 3.21 5.79
CA THR A 189 14.94 4.61 6.14
C THR A 189 14.26 4.73 7.50
N VAL A 190 14.60 5.80 8.22
CA VAL A 190 13.94 6.11 9.50
C VAL A 190 12.54 6.62 9.21
N PHE A 191 11.57 6.02 9.88
CA PHE A 191 10.21 6.52 9.99
C PHE A 191 10.05 7.32 11.29
#